data_AF-A0A9W9ZLX4-F1
#
_entry.id   AF-A0A9W9ZLX4-F1
#
_cell.length_a   1.000
_cell.length_b   1.000
_cell.length_c   1.000
_cell.angle_alpha   90.00
_cell.angle_beta   90.00
_cell.angle_gamma   90.00
#
_symmetry.space_group_name_H-M   'P 1'
#
loop_
_entity.id
_entity.type
_entity.pdbx_description
1 polymer ?
#
loop_
_entity_poly.entity_id
_entity_poly.type
_entity_poly.pdbx_seq_one_letter_code
_entity_poly.pdbx_strand_id
1 'polypeptide(L)'
;MFTGLRLFIIKDIKAVCSDCENIKVTPRKISLYSRSFCKTDYNELKESPYAKNECFAGNFIYELLIAGYRLSPNMPIRVTNSLNGFKLGWTMGAVLENTAS
;
A
#
# COMPACT_ATOMS: atom_id res chain seq x y z
N MET A 1 6.67 -15.20 -3.42
CA MET A 1 6.30 -14.45 -2.20
C MET A 1 6.34 -12.96 -2.54
N PHE A 2 5.29 -12.43 -3.18
CA PHE A 2 5.29 -11.05 -3.66
C PHE A 2 4.70 -10.14 -2.60
N THR A 3 5.51 -9.20 -2.11
CA THR A 3 5.07 -8.12 -1.24
C THR A 3 4.14 -7.20 -2.02
N GLY A 4 2.87 -7.58 -2.07
CA GLY A 4 1.78 -6.69 -2.39
C GLY A 4 1.68 -5.68 -1.26
N LEU A 5 2.37 -4.55 -1.41
CA LEU A 5 2.02 -3.33 -0.72
C LEU A 5 0.51 -3.17 -0.86
N ARG A 6 -0.26 -3.44 0.21
CA ARG A 6 -1.72 -3.43 0.11
C ARG A 6 -2.14 -1.99 -0.16
N LEU A 7 -2.49 -1.69 -1.40
CA LEU A 7 -3.04 -0.40 -1.82
C LEU A 7 -4.16 0.06 -0.87
N PHE A 8 -4.98 -0.89 -0.42
CA PHE A 8 -6.04 -0.66 0.57
C PHE A 8 -5.50 0.00 1.85
N ILE A 9 -4.48 -0.57 2.49
CA ILE A 9 -3.92 0.00 3.74
C ILE A 9 -3.41 1.43 3.52
N ILE A 10 -2.76 1.70 2.39
CA ILE A 10 -2.26 3.04 2.07
C ILE A 10 -3.40 4.03 1.81
N LYS A 11 -4.52 3.57 1.24
CA LYS A 11 -5.75 4.36 1.09
C LYS A 11 -6.45 4.57 2.44
N ASP A 12 -6.55 3.54 3.27
CA ASP A 12 -7.29 3.57 4.54
C ASP A 12 -6.61 4.51 5.55
N ILE A 13 -5.27 4.52 5.61
CA ILE A 13 -4.52 5.53 6.38
C ILE A 13 -4.50 6.92 5.72
N LYS A 14 -5.18 7.10 4.58
CA LYS A 14 -5.27 8.34 3.80
C LYS A 14 -3.94 8.90 3.32
N ALA A 15 -2.90 8.06 3.20
CA ALA A 15 -1.61 8.48 2.62
C ALA A 15 -1.74 8.84 1.14
N VAL A 16 -2.82 8.39 0.49
CA VAL A 16 -3.14 8.59 -0.91
C VAL A 16 -4.65 8.80 -1.07
N CYS A 17 -5.08 9.47 -2.14
CA CYS A 17 -6.49 9.69 -2.45
C CYS A 17 -7.20 8.39 -2.85
N SER A 18 -8.49 8.29 -2.52
CA SER A 18 -9.35 7.14 -2.85
C SER A 18 -9.56 6.97 -4.35
N ASP A 19 -9.66 8.09 -5.09
CA ASP A 19 -10.19 8.14 -6.46
C ASP A 19 -9.12 8.46 -7.52
N CYS A 20 -7.85 8.48 -7.12
CA CYS A 20 -6.76 8.84 -8.03
C CYS A 20 -6.25 7.62 -8.81
N GLU A 21 -6.19 7.74 -10.14
CA GLU A 21 -5.37 6.86 -10.97
C GLU A 21 -3.89 7.29 -10.87
N ASN A 22 -2.96 6.33 -10.81
CA ASN A 22 -1.50 6.57 -10.74
C ASN A 22 -0.99 7.30 -9.51
N ILE A 23 -1.34 6.74 -8.36
CA ILE A 23 -0.92 7.22 -7.06
C ILE A 23 0.60 7.03 -6.88
N LYS A 24 1.33 8.15 -6.82
CA LYS A 24 2.69 8.20 -6.31
C LYS A 24 2.67 8.56 -4.83
N VAL A 25 3.38 7.78 -4.02
CA VAL A 25 3.57 8.02 -2.58
C VAL A 25 5.04 7.85 -2.24
N THR A 26 5.52 8.49 -1.18
CA THR A 26 6.88 8.27 -0.67
C THR A 26 6.81 7.49 0.65
N PRO A 27 7.84 6.71 1.00
CA PRO A 27 7.90 6.05 2.31
C PRO A 27 7.71 7.04 3.47
N ARG A 28 8.28 8.25 3.37
CA ARG A 28 8.08 9.31 4.37
C ARG A 28 6.61 9.69 4.54
N LYS A 29 5.85 9.80 3.44
CA LYS A 29 4.41 10.09 3.51
C LYS A 29 3.66 8.94 4.19
N ILE A 30 3.98 7.69 3.87
CA ILE A 30 3.37 6.52 4.54
C ILE A 30 3.61 6.57 6.06
N SER A 31 4.84 6.86 6.51
CA SER A 31 5.16 7.01 7.94
C SER A 31 4.34 8.11 8.60
N LEU A 32 4.24 9.30 7.99
CA LEU A 32 3.49 10.42 8.55
C LEU A 32 2.02 10.08 8.76
N TYR A 33 1.38 9.52 7.72
CA TYR A 33 -0.04 9.19 7.76
C TYR A 33 -0.33 7.98 8.64
N SER A 34 0.53 6.96 8.65
CA SER A 34 0.39 5.83 9.55
C SER A 34 0.48 6.25 11.02
N ARG A 35 1.47 7.09 11.38
CA ARG A 35 1.59 7.64 12.74
C ARG A 35 0.41 8.53 13.11
N SER A 36 -0.16 9.27 12.16
CA SER A 36 -1.37 10.04 12.38
C SER A 36 -2.57 9.13 12.65
N PHE A 37 -2.73 8.08 11.85
CA PHE A 37 -3.81 7.11 11.99
C PHE A 37 -3.76 6.37 13.33
N CYS A 38 -2.56 6.05 13.82
CA CYS A 38 -2.37 5.42 15.13
C CYS A 38 -2.85 6.29 16.33
N LYS A 39 -3.11 7.58 16.13
CA LYS A 39 -3.62 8.49 17.16
C LYS A 39 -5.14 8.62 17.15
N THR A 40 -5.80 8.12 16.11
CA THR A 40 -7.25 8.16 15.98
C THR A 40 -7.88 7.18 16.96
N ASP A 41 -8.97 7.59 17.64
CA ASP A 41 -9.67 6.71 18.56
C ASP A 41 -10.35 5.56 17.81
N TYR A 42 -10.27 4.34 18.35
CA TYR A 42 -10.85 3.17 17.70
C TYR A 42 -12.38 3.30 17.53
N ASN A 43 -13.06 4.02 18.41
CA ASN A 43 -14.51 4.24 18.30
C ASN A 43 -14.89 5.15 17.12
N GLU A 44 -13.96 5.96 16.63
CA GLU A 44 -14.12 6.79 15.43
C GLU A 44 -13.90 5.98 14.15
N LEU A 45 -13.32 4.78 14.25
CA LEU A 45 -12.96 3.90 13.14
C LEU A 45 -13.95 2.73 12.95
N LYS A 46 -15.11 2.77 13.64
CA LYS A 46 -16.10 1.68 13.75
C LYS A 46 -16.65 1.12 12.43
N GLU A 47 -16.42 1.79 11.30
CA GLU A 47 -16.92 1.39 9.99
C GLU A 47 -16.04 0.33 9.29
N SER A 48 -14.77 0.16 9.67
CA SER A 48 -13.86 -0.81 9.04
C SER A 48 -13.50 -1.97 9.99
N PRO A 49 -13.84 -3.23 9.68
CA PRO A 49 -13.43 -4.38 10.48
C PRO A 49 -11.90 -4.60 10.46
N TYR A 50 -11.17 -3.90 9.59
CA TYR A 50 -9.72 -3.98 9.44
C TYR A 50 -8.98 -2.84 10.15
N ALA A 51 -9.68 -1.81 10.63
CA ALA A 51 -9.09 -0.61 11.25
C ALA A 51 -8.11 -0.93 12.39
N LYS A 52 -8.40 -1.99 13.16
CA LYS A 52 -7.55 -2.44 14.28
C LYS A 52 -6.10 -2.74 13.85
N ASN A 53 -5.90 -3.17 12.61
CA ASN A 53 -4.60 -3.58 12.10
C ASN A 53 -3.94 -2.53 11.19
N GLU A 54 -4.66 -1.48 10.80
CA GLU A 54 -4.17 -0.50 9.81
C GLU A 54 -3.01 0.34 10.36
N CYS A 55 -3.02 0.71 11.64
CA CYS A 55 -1.89 1.36 12.30
C CYS A 55 -0.62 0.48 12.23
N PHE A 56 -0.73 -0.80 12.63
CA PHE A 56 0.39 -1.73 12.58
C PHE A 56 0.87 -1.94 11.14
N ALA A 57 -0.06 -2.21 10.22
CA ALA A 57 0.28 -2.53 8.85
C ALA A 57 0.90 -1.33 8.09
N GLY A 58 0.44 -0.11 8.36
CA GLY A 58 1.04 1.11 7.78
C GLY A 58 2.49 1.32 8.24
N ASN A 59 2.77 1.12 9.53
CA ASN A 59 4.13 1.21 10.07
C ASN A 59 5.01 0.06 9.55
N PHE A 60 4.46 -1.16 9.50
CA PHE A 60 5.16 -2.31 8.94
C PHE A 60 5.55 -2.07 7.47
N ILE A 61 4.63 -1.54 6.66
CA ILE A 61 4.92 -1.17 5.27
C ILE A 61 6.07 -0.16 5.20
N TYR A 62 6.06 0.87 6.04
CA TYR A 62 7.15 1.85 6.08
C TYR A 62 8.50 1.20 6.42
N GLU A 63 8.57 0.39 7.47
CA GLU A 63 9.80 -0.30 7.87
C GLU A 63 10.26 -1.31 6.82
N LEU A 64 9.34 -2.01 6.16
CA LEU A 64 9.67 -2.91 5.06
C LEU A 64 10.32 -2.14 3.89
N LEU A 65 9.80 -0.96 3.54
CA LEU A 65 10.34 -0.14 2.45
C LEU A 65 11.72 0.43 2.81
N ILE A 66 11.89 0.94 4.03
CA ILE A 66 13.13 1.60 4.47
C ILE A 66 14.19 0.60 4.91
N ALA A 67 13.89 -0.29 5.85
CA ALA A 67 14.87 -1.20 6.41
C ALA A 67 15.00 -2.48 5.56
N GLY A 68 13.87 -3.04 5.10
CA GLY A 68 13.86 -4.26 4.29
C GLY A 68 14.40 -4.03 2.87
N TYR A 69 13.81 -3.08 2.15
CA TYR A 69 14.13 -2.80 0.75
C TYR A 69 15.11 -1.65 0.55
N ARG A 70 15.56 -0.99 1.63
CA ARG A 70 16.58 0.07 1.58
C ARG A 70 16.21 1.20 0.61
N LEU A 71 14.92 1.49 0.46
CA LEU A 71 14.47 2.61 -0.36
C LEU A 71 14.78 3.93 0.34
N SER A 72 15.09 4.95 -0.46
CA SER A 72 15.21 6.31 0.08
C SER A 72 13.84 6.79 0.59
N PRO A 73 13.78 7.46 1.76
CA PRO A 73 12.52 7.97 2.32
C PRO A 73 11.72 8.88 1.40
N ASN A 74 12.41 9.53 0.45
CA ASN A 74 11.81 10.47 -0.51
C ASN A 74 11.63 9.86 -1.90
N MET A 75 11.99 8.58 -2.11
CA MET A 75 11.81 7.92 -3.39
C MET A 75 10.32 7.75 -3.68
N PRO A 76 9.80 8.30 -4.79
CA PRO A 76 8.41 8.10 -5.16
C PRO A 76 8.20 6.66 -5.64
N ILE A 77 7.26 5.96 -5.01
CA ILE A 77 6.79 4.65 -5.42
C ILE A 77 5.37 4.76 -5.99
N ARG A 78 5.08 4.02 -7.05
CA ARG A 78 3.73 3.94 -7.62
C ARG A 78 2.99 2.80 -6.95
N VAL A 79 1.81 3.09 -6.42
CA VAL A 79 0.93 2.10 -5.81
C VAL A 79 -0.35 2.04 -6.61
N THR A 80 -0.65 0.89 -7.20
CA THR A 80 -1.87 0.68 -7.98
C THR A 80 -2.23 -0.81 -7.95
N ASN A 81 -3.51 -1.11 -8.14
CA ASN A 81 -4.03 -2.48 -8.29
C ASN A 81 -4.27 -2.83 -9.77
N SER A 82 -4.10 -1.86 -10.67
CA SER A 82 -4.25 -2.07 -12.11
C SER A 82 -3.23 -1.27 -12.93
N LEU A 83 -2.93 -1.78 -14.12
CA LEU A 83 -2.10 -1.13 -15.12
C LEU A 83 -2.75 -1.36 -16.49
N ASN A 84 -3.13 -0.28 -17.18
CA ASN A 84 -3.73 -0.32 -18.51
C ASN A 84 -4.94 -1.28 -18.62
N GLY A 85 -5.84 -1.25 -17.63
CA GLY A 85 -7.03 -2.11 -17.59
C GLY A 85 -6.80 -3.51 -17.02
N PHE A 86 -5.55 -3.93 -16.82
CA PHE A 86 -5.21 -5.24 -16.23
C PHE A 86 -5.00 -5.13 -14.73
N LYS A 87 -5.51 -6.10 -13.96
CA LYS A 87 -5.21 -6.18 -12.52
C LYS A 87 -3.74 -6.57 -12.32
N LEU A 88 -3.03 -5.79 -11.51
CA LEU A 88 -1.67 -6.14 -11.11
C LEU A 88 -1.71 -7.33 -10.16
N GLY A 89 -1.04 -8.39 -10.57
CA GLY A 89 -0.94 -9.65 -9.86
C GLY A 89 -0.05 -10.61 -10.64
N TRP A 90 0.36 -11.69 -10.00
CA TRP A 90 1.23 -12.70 -10.62
C TRP A 90 0.49 -13.56 -11.67
N THR A 91 -0.84 -13.59 -11.62
CA THR A 91 -1.67 -14.48 -12.45
C THR A 91 -1.52 -14.22 -13.94
N MET A 92 -1.45 -12.95 -14.37
CA MET A 92 -1.28 -12.61 -15.78
C MET A 92 0.12 -13.00 -16.30
N GLY A 93 1.16 -12.84 -15.46
CA GLY A 93 2.50 -13.35 -15.79
C GLY A 93 2.53 -14.87 -15.92
N ALA A 94 1.84 -15.58 -15.01
CA ALA A 94 1.73 -17.03 -15.07
C ALA A 94 0.98 -17.51 -16.31
N VAL A 95 -0.08 -16.83 -16.75
CA VAL A 95 -0.78 -17.17 -18.00
C VAL A 95 0.18 -17.00 -19.18
N LEU A 96 0.88 -15.86 -19.28
CA LEU A 96 1.82 -15.61 -20.37
C LEU A 96 2.92 -16.67 -20.44
N GLU A 97 3.48 -17.06 -19.30
CA GLU A 97 4.48 -18.12 -19.22
C GLU A 97 3.95 -19.47 -19.74
N ASN A 98 2.71 -19.82 -19.40
CA ASN A 98 2.07 -21.07 -19.83
C ASN A 98 1.58 -21.05 -21.29
N THR A 99 1.28 -19.87 -21.86
CA THR A 99 0.79 -19.74 -23.24
C THR A 99 1.87 -19.35 -24.25
N ALA A 100 3.05 -18.95 -23.80
CA ALA A 100 4.18 -18.63 -24.67
C ALA A 100 4.96 -19.87 -25.15
N SER A 101 4.37 -21.07 -25.01
CA SER A 101 4.87 -22.35 -25.54
C SER A 101 4.36 -22.62 -26.94
#